data_AF-A0A4P8PWW9-F1
#
_entry.id   AF-A0A4P8PWW9-F1
#
_cell.length_a   1.000
_cell.length_b   1.000
_cell.length_c   1.000
_cell.angle_alpha   90.00
_cell.angle_beta   90.00
_cell.angle_gamma   90.00
#
_symmetry.space_group_name_H-M   'P 1'
#
loop_
_entity.id
_entity.type
_entity.pdbx_description
1 polymer ?
#
loop_
_entity_poly.entity_id
_entity_poly.type
_entity_poly.pdbx_seq_one_letter_code
_entity_poly.pdbx_strand_id
1 'polypeptide(L)'
;MGQQSRAAERRWAPVKVSKVVTTRSGDIVHVDAELDGDIHPEWARAFDRMSKGRQSDLTLHHDTEPPRITLTARSDHGDSAEIVVLYAVEEVNLYVRLALELVGQ
;
A
#
# COMPACT_ATOMS: atom_id res chain seq x y z
N MET A 1 27.56 -23.48 15.88
CA MET A 1 26.69 -22.67 14.99
C MET A 1 25.25 -23.03 15.30
N GLY A 2 24.45 -22.15 15.90
CA GLY A 2 23.07 -22.49 16.25
C GLY A 2 22.40 -21.54 17.23
N GLN A 3 22.49 -20.23 17.03
CA GLN A 3 21.78 -19.24 17.86
C GLN A 3 21.27 -18.01 17.10
N GLN A 4 21.19 -18.02 15.77
CA GLN A 4 20.69 -16.86 14.99
C GLN A 4 19.26 -17.02 14.44
N SER A 5 18.65 -18.21 14.48
CA SER A 5 17.37 -18.45 13.80
C SER A 5 16.11 -18.32 14.66
N ARG A 6 16.21 -17.96 15.95
CA ARG A 6 15.02 -17.76 16.82
C ARG A 6 14.66 -16.28 17.08
N ALA A 7 15.51 -15.33 16.69
CA ALA A 7 15.27 -13.91 16.96
C ALA A 7 14.37 -13.23 15.91
N ALA A 8 14.21 -13.80 14.72
CA ALA A 8 13.40 -13.23 13.63
C ALA A 8 11.88 -13.48 13.79
N GLU A 9 11.45 -14.22 14.81
CA GLU A 9 10.03 -14.56 15.04
C GLU A 9 9.26 -13.49 15.84
N ARG A 10 9.88 -12.38 16.24
CA ARG A 10 9.15 -11.16 16.65
C ARG A 10 8.77 -10.31 15.43
N ARG A 11 8.32 -10.97 14.37
CA ARG A 11 7.88 -10.37 13.12
C ARG A 11 6.66 -9.50 13.44
N TRP A 12 6.74 -8.21 13.16
CA TRP A 12 5.66 -7.26 13.41
C TRP A 12 4.32 -7.79 12.89
N ALA A 13 3.22 -7.36 13.52
CA ALA A 13 1.91 -7.69 13.01
C ALA A 13 1.84 -7.29 11.52
N PRO A 14 1.52 -8.22 10.61
CA PRO A 14 1.59 -7.95 9.19
C PRO A 14 0.61 -6.84 8.84
N VAL A 15 1.11 -5.77 8.21
CA VAL A 15 0.29 -4.69 7.66
C VAL A 15 -0.64 -5.28 6.59
N LYS A 16 -1.93 -5.03 6.71
CA LYS A 16 -2.96 -5.54 5.78
C LYS A 16 -3.91 -4.44 5.40
N VAL A 17 -4.43 -4.50 4.18
CA VAL A 17 -5.57 -3.68 3.78
C VAL A 17 -6.82 -4.23 4.47
N SER A 18 -7.50 -3.41 5.25
CA SER A 18 -8.70 -3.81 5.99
C SER A 18 -9.99 -3.30 5.35
N LYS A 19 -9.92 -2.13 4.71
CA LYS A 19 -11.04 -1.55 3.99
C LYS A 19 -10.55 -0.75 2.80
N VAL A 20 -11.34 -0.77 1.72
CA VAL A 20 -11.06 -0.01 0.51
C VAL A 20 -12.31 0.78 0.14
N VAL A 21 -12.15 2.08 -0.03
CA VAL A 21 -13.16 2.98 -0.56
C VAL A 21 -12.66 3.53 -1.88
N THR A 22 -13.47 3.41 -2.92
CA THR A 22 -13.17 3.94 -4.24
C THR A 22 -14.16 5.04 -4.57
N THR A 23 -13.65 6.19 -5.01
CA THR A 23 -14.46 7.32 -5.45
C THR A 23 -14.07 7.69 -6.87
N ARG A 24 -15.05 7.83 -7.74
CA ARG A 24 -14.85 8.25 -9.12
C ARG A 24 -15.29 9.70 -9.31
N SER A 25 -14.45 10.49 -9.97
CA SER A 25 -14.77 11.84 -10.43
C SER A 25 -14.33 11.99 -11.89
N GLY A 26 -15.29 11.85 -12.82
CA GLY A 26 -15.00 11.84 -14.25
C GLY A 26 -14.07 10.68 -14.64
N ASP A 27 -12.89 11.00 -15.16
CA ASP A 27 -11.84 10.05 -15.54
C ASP A 27 -10.81 9.80 -14.43
N ILE A 28 -11.05 10.34 -13.24
CA ILE A 28 -10.15 10.17 -12.09
C ILE A 28 -10.77 9.16 -11.13
N VAL A 29 -9.96 8.18 -10.72
CA VAL A 29 -10.28 7.22 -9.67
C VAL A 29 -9.40 7.55 -8.46
N HIS A 30 -10.05 7.78 -7.33
CA HIS A 30 -9.41 7.88 -6.03
C HIS A 30 -9.67 6.60 -5.24
N VAL A 31 -8.62 6.03 -4.68
CA VAL A 31 -8.69 4.89 -3.76
C VAL A 31 -8.20 5.37 -2.39
N ASP A 32 -8.97 5.10 -1.36
CA ASP A 32 -8.59 5.22 0.04
C ASP A 32 -8.62 3.82 0.67
N ALA A 33 -7.45 3.30 1.02
CA ALA A 33 -7.28 1.98 1.60
C ALA A 33 -6.83 2.10 3.04
N GLU A 34 -7.72 1.78 3.97
CA GLU A 34 -7.40 1.69 5.40
C GLU A 34 -6.54 0.45 5.65
N LEU A 35 -5.59 0.60 6.56
CA LEU A 35 -4.64 -0.43 6.94
C LEU A 35 -4.86 -0.86 8.38
N ASP A 36 -4.75 -2.17 8.60
CA ASP A 36 -4.63 -2.77 9.93
C ASP A 36 -3.18 -3.20 10.16
N GLY A 37 -2.67 -2.95 11.37
CA GLY A 37 -1.34 -3.35 11.83
C GLY A 37 -0.45 -2.17 12.21
N ASP A 38 0.70 -2.49 12.79
CA ASP A 38 1.66 -1.47 13.22
C ASP A 38 2.50 -0.99 12.04
N ILE A 39 2.31 0.28 11.67
CA ILE A 39 3.11 0.92 10.62
C ILE A 39 4.47 1.31 11.18
N HIS A 40 5.43 0.38 11.10
CA HIS A 40 6.80 0.66 11.52
C HIS A 40 7.47 1.69 10.58
N PRO A 41 8.33 2.60 11.12
CA PRO A 41 9.02 3.59 10.31
C PRO A 41 9.85 3.01 9.17
N GLU A 42 10.42 1.81 9.35
CA GLU A 42 11.20 1.12 8.32
C GLU A 42 10.31 0.67 7.14
N TRP A 43 9.11 0.16 7.43
CA TRP A 43 8.11 -0.18 6.42
C TRP A 43 7.61 1.07 5.70
N ALA A 44 7.28 2.13 6.44
CA ALA A 44 6.82 3.39 5.85
C ALA A 44 7.87 4.01 4.90
N ARG A 45 9.15 3.96 5.28
CA ARG A 45 10.27 4.41 4.41
C ARG A 45 10.48 3.50 3.20
N ALA A 46 10.29 2.19 3.35
CA ALA A 46 10.34 1.28 2.21
C ALA A 46 9.20 1.58 1.23
N PHE A 47 7.98 1.75 1.73
CA PHE A 47 6.81 2.13 0.95
C PHE A 47 7.03 3.43 0.17
N ASP A 48 7.41 4.51 0.86
CA ASP A 48 7.63 5.84 0.28
C ASP A 48 8.71 5.83 -0.82
N ARG A 49 9.79 5.07 -0.63
CA ARG A 49 10.84 4.94 -1.66
C ARG A 49 10.35 4.26 -2.93
N MET A 50 9.47 3.26 -2.80
CA MET A 50 8.94 2.55 -3.97
C MET A 50 7.84 3.34 -4.68
N SER A 51 6.99 4.05 -3.93
CA SER A 51 5.87 4.81 -4.49
C SER A 51 6.32 6.05 -5.27
N LYS A 52 7.44 6.67 -4.86
CA LYS A 52 8.02 7.87 -5.52
C LYS A 52 8.48 7.70 -6.97
N GLY A 53 8.52 6.47 -7.50
CA GLY A 53 9.01 6.18 -8.85
C GLY A 53 7.94 6.08 -9.93
N ARG A 54 6.65 6.27 -9.63
CA ARG A 54 5.53 5.92 -10.53
C ARG A 54 4.61 7.07 -10.89
N GLN A 55 3.88 6.86 -11.99
CA GLN A 55 2.89 7.80 -12.54
C GLN A 55 1.66 7.99 -11.63
N SER A 56 1.40 7.04 -10.75
CA SER A 56 0.28 7.03 -9.82
C SER A 56 0.64 7.83 -8.56
N ASP A 57 -0.22 8.77 -8.14
CA ASP A 57 -0.04 9.52 -6.90
C ASP A 57 -0.40 8.62 -5.70
N LEU A 58 0.51 7.73 -5.34
CA LEU A 58 0.40 6.78 -4.24
C LEU A 58 1.08 7.36 -2.98
N THR A 59 0.29 7.61 -1.94
CA THR A 59 0.76 8.22 -0.68
C THR A 59 0.34 7.38 0.52
N LEU A 60 1.27 7.14 1.44
CA LEU A 60 1.00 6.55 2.75
C LEU A 60 0.81 7.64 3.79
N HIS A 61 -0.34 7.60 4.46
CA HIS A 61 -0.68 8.43 5.63
C HIS A 61 -0.56 7.55 6.88
N HIS A 62 0.65 7.44 7.43
CA HIS A 62 0.91 6.60 8.59
C HIS A 62 0.63 7.30 9.93
N ASP A 63 0.46 8.62 9.92
CA ASP A 63 0.15 9.43 11.10
C ASP A 63 -1.38 9.55 11.36
N THR A 64 -2.21 8.87 10.58
CA THR A 64 -3.68 8.85 10.75
C THR A 64 -4.15 7.61 11.51
N GLU A 65 -5.32 7.67 12.14
CA GLU A 65 -5.97 6.53 12.78
C GLU A 65 -7.36 6.28 12.16
N PRO A 66 -7.55 5.17 11.41
CA PRO A 66 -6.55 4.17 11.03
C PRO A 66 -5.51 4.72 10.04
N PRO A 67 -4.31 4.10 9.95
CA PRO A 67 -3.36 4.39 8.88
C PRO A 67 -3.98 4.07 7.52
N ARG A 68 -3.61 4.82 6.49
CA ARG A 68 -4.20 4.61 5.15
C ARG A 68 -3.27 4.89 4.01
N ILE A 69 -3.56 4.28 2.87
CA ILE A 69 -2.93 4.57 1.58
C ILE A 69 -3.96 5.24 0.68
N THR A 70 -3.58 6.38 0.11
CA THR A 70 -4.37 7.01 -0.96
C THR A 70 -3.67 6.83 -2.30
N LEU A 71 -4.44 6.47 -3.32
CA LEU A 71 -3.98 6.37 -4.70
C LEU A 71 -4.89 7.18 -5.60
N THR A 72 -4.31 8.04 -6.43
CA THR A 72 -5.03 8.68 -7.54
C THR A 72 -4.55 8.09 -8.86
N ALA A 73 -5.47 7.47 -9.59
CA ALA A 73 -5.24 6.92 -10.92
C ALA A 73 -6.11 7.66 -11.94
N ARG A 74 -5.59 7.86 -13.15
CA ARG A 74 -6.36 8.37 -14.28
C ARG A 74 -6.78 7.19 -15.14
N SER A 75 -8.01 7.20 -15.58
CA SER A 75 -8.47 6.32 -16.65
C SER A 75 -7.82 6.79 -17.94
N ASP A 76 -7.00 5.92 -18.54
CA ASP A 76 -6.55 6.13 -19.91
C ASP A 76 -7.77 5.97 -20.84
N HIS A 77 -7.78 6.70 -21.96
CA HIS A 77 -8.90 6.67 -22.91
C HIS A 77 -9.02 5.28 -23.55
N GLY A 78 -9.83 4.41 -22.95
CA GLY A 78 -10.09 3.05 -23.43
C GLY A 78 -10.51 2.07 -22.34
N ASP A 79 -10.10 2.29 -21.10
CA ASP A 79 -10.44 1.40 -19.98
C ASP A 79 -11.79 1.75 -19.38
N SER A 80 -12.56 0.73 -19.00
CA SER A 80 -13.73 0.96 -18.15
C SER A 80 -13.25 1.39 -16.76
N ALA A 81 -13.94 2.32 -16.12
CA ALA A 81 -13.55 2.77 -14.78
C ALA A 81 -13.53 1.63 -13.74
N GLU A 82 -14.30 0.57 -13.97
CA GLU A 82 -14.26 -0.65 -13.14
C GLU A 82 -12.91 -1.36 -13.23
N ILE A 83 -12.32 -1.43 -14.44
CA ILE A 83 -10.98 -1.98 -14.66
C ILE A 83 -9.92 -1.12 -13.96
N VAL A 84 -10.05 0.21 -14.06
CA VAL A 84 -9.14 1.15 -13.38
C VAL A 84 -9.21 1.00 -11.86
N VAL A 85 -10.41 0.81 -11.29
CA VAL A 85 -10.59 0.52 -9.87
C VAL A 85 -9.89 -0.78 -9.48
N LEU A 86 -10.07 -1.86 -10.23
CA LEU A 86 -9.41 -3.14 -9.94
C LEU A 86 -7.88 -2.98 -9.95
N TYR A 87 -7.32 -2.35 -10.98
CA TYR A 87 -5.88 -2.11 -11.05
C TYR A 87 -5.37 -1.25 -9.90
N ALA A 88 -6.10 -0.20 -9.54
CA ALA A 88 -5.73 0.67 -8.43
C ALA A 88 -5.71 -0.08 -7.09
N VAL A 89 -6.68 -0.96 -6.84
CA VAL A 89 -6.71 -1.79 -5.62
C VAL A 89 -5.61 -2.85 -5.62
N GLU A 90 -5.36 -3.50 -6.76
CA GLU A 90 -4.26 -4.46 -6.90
C GLU A 90 -2.90 -3.79 -6.69
N GLU A 91 -2.73 -2.57 -7.19
CA GLU A 91 -1.52 -1.77 -7.01
C GLU A 91 -1.25 -1.52 -5.52
N VAL A 92 -2.24 -1.02 -4.77
CA VAL A 92 -2.12 -0.83 -3.32
C VAL A 92 -1.68 -2.13 -2.62
N ASN A 93 -2.33 -3.25 -2.92
CA ASN A 93 -2.00 -4.54 -2.32
C ASN A 93 -0.57 -5.00 -2.67
N LEU A 94 -0.11 -4.76 -3.89
CA LEU A 94 1.25 -5.07 -4.32
C LEU A 94 2.29 -4.27 -3.52
N TYR A 95 2.09 -2.96 -3.36
CA TYR A 95 3.04 -2.13 -2.61
C TYR A 95 3.10 -2.50 -1.13
N VAL A 96 1.97 -2.86 -0.52
CA VAL A 96 1.95 -3.35 0.87
C VAL A 96 2.82 -4.61 0.99
N ARG A 97 2.68 -5.57 0.06
CA ARG A 97 3.48 -6.82 0.05
C ARG A 97 4.96 -6.55 -0.19
N LEU A 98 5.31 -5.73 -1.19
CA LEU A 98 6.71 -5.39 -1.49
C LEU A 98 7.39 -4.69 -0.31
N ALA A 99 6.68 -3.80 0.38
CA ALA A 99 7.22 -3.11 1.55
C ALA A 99 7.47 -4.07 2.72
N LEU A 100 6.58 -5.06 2.91
CA LEU A 100 6.77 -6.12 3.90
C LEU A 100 7.95 -7.03 3.54
N GLU A 101 8.12 -7.38 2.27
CA GLU A 101 9.24 -8.21 1.80
C GLU A 101 10.59 -7.51 2.01
N LEU A 102 10.68 -6.19 1.73
CA LEU A 102 11.91 -5.43 1.88
C LEU A 102 12.37 -5.23 3.33
N VAL A 103 11.44 -5.25 4.29
CA VAL A 103 11.78 -5.09 5.72
C VAL A 103 11.83 -6.43 6.46
N GLY A 104 11.23 -7.48 5.88
CA GLY A 104 11.30 -8.85 6.38
C GLY A 104 12.55 -9.64 5.97
N GLN A 105 13.45 -9.02 5.20
CA GLN A 105 14.83 -9.44 4.92
C GLN A 105 15.79 -8.91 5.99
#